data_AF-A0A2E8VMY7-F1
#
_entry.id   AF-A0A2E8VMY7-F1
#
_cell.length_a   1.000
_cell.length_b   1.000
_cell.length_c   1.000
_cell.angle_alpha   90.00
_cell.angle_beta   90.00
_cell.angle_gamma   90.00
#
_symmetry.space_group_name_H-M   'P 1'
#
loop_
_entity.id
_entity.type
_entity.pdbx_description
1 polymer ?
#
loop_
_entity_poly.entity_id
_entity_poly.type
_entity_poly.pdbx_seq_one_letter_code
_entity_poly.pdbx_strand_id
1 'polypeptide(L)'
;MNVKPTYIATLNAIANGERRAYEFLETWSRTTPNPEIRRILHTVALRVAEHAASFEKRINELGFELVPTEDDDVARTMHIASSGLPDSEKFVQLGVGQPRDDDGDDRLLQVLADHTIDPHTGALLGRFIAEERDSVRLLEGANALASRITPAPHVPQSDRQETLADIRRQLAARSSAVSELHEVGGK
;
A
#
# COMPACT_ATOMS: atom_id res chain seq x y z
N MET A 1 -18.88 -35.13 19.29
CA MET A 1 -19.09 -34.13 18.23
C MET A 1 -18.31 -32.89 18.65
N ASN A 2 -17.33 -32.45 17.85
CA ASN A 2 -16.57 -31.25 18.17
C ASN A 2 -17.48 -30.04 17.94
N VAL A 3 -17.77 -29.26 18.97
CA VAL A 3 -18.55 -28.02 18.82
C VAL A 3 -17.69 -27.05 18.00
N LYS A 4 -18.28 -26.43 16.98
CA LYS A 4 -17.56 -25.47 16.12
C LYS A 4 -16.98 -24.33 16.97
N PRO A 5 -15.65 -24.15 17.03
CA PRO A 5 -15.05 -23.03 17.74
C PRO A 5 -15.54 -21.70 17.14
N THR A 6 -15.79 -20.72 18.01
CA THR A 6 -16.32 -19.40 17.63
C THR A 6 -15.39 -18.62 16.70
N TYR A 7 -14.08 -18.87 16.80
CA TYR A 7 -13.04 -18.24 15.96
C TYR A 7 -12.81 -18.92 14.60
N ILE A 8 -13.50 -20.02 14.24
CA ILE A 8 -13.30 -20.69 12.93
C ILE A 8 -13.58 -19.75 11.75
N ALA A 9 -14.57 -18.87 11.86
CA ALA A 9 -14.87 -17.89 10.81
C ALA A 9 -13.71 -16.90 10.63
N THR A 10 -13.10 -16.45 11.73
CA THR A 10 -11.93 -15.58 11.73
C THR A 10 -10.74 -16.24 11.04
N LEU A 11 -10.43 -17.51 11.37
CA LEU A 11 -9.32 -18.23 10.73
C LEU A 11 -9.56 -18.41 9.23
N ASN A 12 -10.78 -18.72 8.82
CA ASN A 12 -11.16 -18.81 7.40
C ASN A 12 -10.98 -17.47 6.69
N ALA A 13 -11.41 -16.36 7.30
CA ALA A 13 -11.28 -15.03 6.73
C ALA A 13 -9.81 -14.65 6.52
N ILE A 14 -8.95 -14.91 7.52
CA ILE A 14 -7.51 -14.67 7.43
C ILE A 14 -6.92 -15.52 6.31
N ALA A 15 -7.08 -16.85 6.34
CA ALA A 15 -6.48 -17.73 5.34
C ALA A 15 -6.85 -17.35 3.88
N ASN A 16 -8.12 -16.99 3.63
CA ASN A 16 -8.54 -16.53 2.31
C ASN A 16 -7.96 -15.15 1.94
N GLY A 17 -7.92 -14.20 2.89
CA GLY A 17 -7.28 -12.90 2.68
C GLY A 17 -5.80 -13.01 2.33
N GLU A 18 -5.08 -13.84 3.08
CA GLU A 18 -3.65 -14.11 2.90
C GLU A 18 -3.34 -14.75 1.54
N ARG A 19 -4.19 -15.68 1.07
CA ARG A 19 -4.06 -16.26 -0.29
C ARG A 19 -4.20 -15.20 -1.38
N ARG A 20 -5.19 -14.32 -1.27
CA ARG A 20 -5.39 -13.24 -2.25
C ARG A 20 -4.22 -12.25 -2.22
N ALA A 21 -3.73 -11.92 -1.01
CA ALA A 21 -2.56 -11.07 -0.84
C ALA A 21 -1.33 -11.68 -1.54
N TYR A 22 -1.10 -12.98 -1.36
CA TYR A 22 -0.02 -13.69 -2.04
C TYR A 22 -0.09 -13.53 -3.55
N GLU A 23 -1.25 -13.78 -4.16
CA GLU A 23 -1.41 -13.76 -5.61
C GLU A 23 -0.99 -12.43 -6.23
N PHE A 24 -1.48 -11.31 -5.69
CA PHE A 24 -1.17 -10.00 -6.28
C PHE A 24 0.23 -9.51 -5.91
N LEU A 25 0.73 -9.77 -4.69
CA LEU A 25 2.07 -9.36 -4.27
C LEU A 25 3.15 -10.13 -5.02
N GLU A 26 2.98 -11.44 -5.21
CA GLU A 26 3.90 -12.26 -5.99
C GLU A 26 3.89 -11.82 -7.45
N THR A 27 2.71 -11.59 -8.03
CA THR A 27 2.57 -11.09 -9.41
C THR A 27 3.27 -9.76 -9.57
N TRP A 28 3.05 -8.82 -8.66
CA TRP A 28 3.68 -7.51 -8.70
C TRP A 28 5.21 -7.61 -8.51
N SER A 29 5.69 -8.46 -7.61
CA SER A 29 7.13 -8.68 -7.42
C SER A 29 7.82 -9.14 -8.73
N ARG A 30 7.12 -9.91 -9.57
CA ARG A 30 7.65 -10.37 -10.86
C ARG A 30 7.71 -9.24 -11.89
N THR A 31 6.77 -8.29 -11.86
CA THR A 31 6.60 -7.25 -12.87
C THR A 31 7.27 -5.92 -12.54
N THR A 32 7.53 -5.59 -11.27
CA THR A 32 8.21 -4.33 -10.92
C THR A 32 9.63 -4.25 -11.50
N PRO A 33 10.05 -3.14 -12.14
CA PRO A 33 11.41 -2.99 -12.64
C PRO A 33 12.42 -2.69 -11.52
N ASN A 34 11.98 -2.28 -10.34
CA ASN A 34 12.87 -1.90 -9.25
C ASN A 34 13.27 -3.13 -8.41
N PRO A 35 14.57 -3.47 -8.31
CA PRO A 35 15.02 -4.67 -7.61
C PRO A 35 14.82 -4.62 -6.08
N GLU A 36 14.80 -3.44 -5.48
CA GLU A 36 14.55 -3.27 -4.04
C GLU A 36 13.07 -3.45 -3.72
N ILE A 37 12.17 -2.83 -4.50
CA ILE A 37 10.72 -3.02 -4.38
C ILE A 37 10.37 -4.49 -4.63
N ARG A 38 10.97 -5.12 -5.66
CA ARG A 38 10.85 -6.56 -5.94
C ARG A 38 11.16 -7.40 -4.71
N ARG A 39 12.31 -7.16 -4.09
CA ARG A 39 12.77 -7.92 -2.92
C ARG A 39 11.78 -7.77 -1.76
N ILE A 40 11.29 -6.55 -1.50
CA ILE A 40 10.33 -6.28 -0.44
C ILE A 40 9.00 -6.98 -0.71
N LEU A 41 8.42 -6.77 -1.90
CA LEU A 41 7.15 -7.40 -2.29
C LEU A 41 7.24 -8.93 -2.21
N HIS A 42 8.32 -9.53 -2.71
CA HIS A 42 8.50 -10.98 -2.65
C HIS A 42 8.67 -11.48 -1.20
N THR A 43 9.36 -10.72 -0.34
CA THR A 43 9.47 -11.07 1.09
C THR A 43 8.09 -11.11 1.74
N VAL A 44 7.25 -10.09 1.49
CA VAL A 44 5.89 -10.03 2.03
C VAL A 44 5.02 -11.12 1.41
N ALA A 45 5.11 -11.37 0.10
CA ALA A 45 4.40 -12.44 -0.59
C ALA A 45 4.67 -13.83 0.05
N LEU A 46 5.92 -14.13 0.39
CA LEU A 46 6.26 -15.39 1.07
C LEU A 46 5.65 -15.49 2.47
N ARG A 47 5.61 -14.38 3.23
CA ARG A 47 4.96 -14.35 4.55
C ARG A 47 3.48 -14.64 4.47
N VAL A 48 2.76 -13.94 3.60
CA VAL A 48 1.31 -14.13 3.44
C VAL A 48 0.98 -15.54 2.91
N ALA A 49 1.83 -16.11 2.04
CA ALA A 49 1.70 -17.51 1.63
C ALA A 49 1.87 -18.49 2.81
N GLU A 50 2.86 -18.24 3.68
CA GLU A 50 3.07 -19.04 4.88
C GLU A 50 1.91 -18.90 5.87
N HIS A 51 1.37 -17.70 6.04
CA HIS A 51 0.20 -17.44 6.88
C HIS A 51 -1.01 -18.21 6.37
N ALA A 52 -1.34 -18.07 5.08
CA ALA A 52 -2.43 -18.81 4.45
C ALA A 52 -2.35 -20.31 4.72
N ALA A 53 -1.19 -20.91 4.46
CA ALA A 53 -0.96 -22.34 4.69
C ALA A 53 -1.04 -22.72 6.18
N SER A 54 -0.53 -21.87 7.08
CA SER A 54 -0.54 -22.10 8.51
C SER A 54 -1.96 -22.06 9.10
N PHE A 55 -2.79 -21.11 8.66
CA PHE A 55 -4.17 -21.00 9.09
C PHE A 55 -5.05 -22.10 8.52
N GLU A 56 -4.88 -22.47 7.24
CA GLU A 56 -5.56 -23.63 6.65
C GLU A 56 -5.19 -24.92 7.38
N LYS A 57 -3.90 -25.14 7.64
CA LYS A 57 -3.44 -26.26 8.47
C LYS A 57 -4.14 -26.25 9.83
N ARG A 58 -4.23 -25.10 10.50
CA ARG A 58 -4.88 -24.99 11.81
C ARG A 58 -6.37 -25.30 11.76
N ILE A 59 -7.07 -24.87 10.72
CA ILE A 59 -8.48 -25.21 10.48
C ILE A 59 -8.66 -26.73 10.36
N ASN A 60 -7.78 -27.40 9.61
CA ASN A 60 -7.77 -28.86 9.47
C ASN A 60 -7.49 -29.58 10.80
N GLU A 61 -6.53 -29.10 11.60
CA GLU A 61 -6.24 -29.66 12.93
C GLU A 61 -7.42 -29.55 13.91
N LEU A 62 -8.30 -28.55 13.72
CA LEU A 62 -9.52 -28.38 14.51
C LEU A 62 -10.68 -29.28 14.02
N GLY A 63 -10.48 -30.02 12.93
CA GLY A 63 -11.47 -30.92 12.33
C GLY A 63 -12.45 -30.21 11.40
N PHE A 64 -12.06 -29.07 10.82
CA PHE A 64 -12.85 -28.32 9.83
C PHE A 64 -12.06 -28.21 8.52
N GLU A 65 -12.73 -27.84 7.45
CA GLU A 65 -12.08 -27.53 6.17
C GLU A 65 -12.14 -26.01 5.92
N LEU A 66 -11.15 -25.51 5.19
CA LEU A 66 -11.18 -24.13 4.72
C LEU A 66 -12.34 -23.98 3.72
N VAL A 67 -13.17 -22.96 3.94
CA VAL A 67 -14.25 -22.58 3.03
C VAL A 67 -13.72 -21.43 2.17
N PRO A 68 -13.53 -21.63 0.84
CA PRO A 68 -13.12 -20.56 -0.05
C PRO A 68 -14.15 -19.43 -0.06
N THR A 69 -13.68 -18.20 -0.06
CA THR A 69 -14.53 -17.02 -0.31
C THR A 69 -14.24 -16.43 -1.67
N GLU A 70 -15.31 -16.13 -2.41
CA GLU A 70 -15.26 -15.36 -3.64
C GLU A 70 -14.99 -13.89 -3.32
N ASP A 71 -14.29 -13.21 -4.22
CA ASP A 71 -13.98 -11.78 -4.14
C ASP A 71 -14.08 -11.20 -5.56
N ASP A 72 -15.07 -10.34 -5.76
CA ASP A 72 -15.40 -9.76 -7.06
C ASP A 72 -14.28 -8.85 -7.61
N ASP A 73 -13.38 -8.37 -6.74
CA ASP A 73 -12.31 -7.45 -7.11
C ASP A 73 -10.99 -8.15 -7.51
N VAL A 74 -10.93 -9.48 -7.46
CA VAL A 74 -9.70 -10.24 -7.82
C VAL A 74 -9.20 -9.88 -9.21
N ALA A 75 -10.11 -9.80 -10.19
CA ALA A 75 -9.75 -9.46 -11.57
C ALA A 75 -9.12 -8.06 -11.68
N ARG A 76 -9.69 -7.07 -10.99
CA ARG A 76 -9.16 -5.70 -10.95
C ARG A 76 -7.79 -5.66 -10.26
N THR A 77 -7.67 -6.31 -9.11
CA THR A 77 -6.44 -6.38 -8.32
C THR A 77 -5.30 -6.99 -9.14
N MET A 78 -5.55 -8.12 -9.79
CA MET A 78 -4.56 -8.80 -10.63
C MET A 78 -4.20 -8.00 -11.88
N HIS A 79 -5.17 -7.30 -12.48
CA HIS A 79 -4.91 -6.38 -13.58
C HIS A 79 -3.93 -5.27 -13.16
N ILE A 80 -4.15 -4.63 -12.01
CA ILE A 80 -3.25 -3.58 -11.50
C ILE A 80 -1.87 -4.15 -11.18
N ALA A 81 -1.80 -5.27 -10.45
CA ALA A 81 -0.53 -5.89 -10.05
C ALA A 81 0.35 -6.29 -11.25
N SER A 82 -0.27 -6.85 -12.30
CA SER A 82 0.41 -7.29 -13.53
C SER A 82 0.67 -6.16 -14.54
N SER A 83 0.05 -4.99 -14.37
CA SER A 83 0.19 -3.86 -15.31
C SER A 83 1.60 -3.29 -15.39
N GLY A 84 1.86 -2.50 -16.44
CA GLY A 84 3.08 -1.69 -16.58
C GLY A 84 3.04 -0.34 -15.87
N LEU A 85 2.05 -0.10 -14.99
CA LEU A 85 1.95 1.15 -14.23
C LEU A 85 3.18 1.35 -13.33
N PRO A 86 3.57 2.61 -13.05
CA PRO A 86 4.58 2.90 -12.03
C PRO A 86 4.19 2.27 -10.69
N ASP A 87 5.18 1.78 -9.93
CA ASP A 87 4.91 1.14 -8.64
C ASP A 87 4.16 2.09 -7.68
N SER A 88 4.45 3.39 -7.72
CA SER A 88 3.73 4.41 -6.93
C SER A 88 2.23 4.45 -7.25
N GLU A 89 1.86 4.30 -8.52
CA GLU A 89 0.44 4.25 -8.91
C GLU A 89 -0.21 2.94 -8.48
N LYS A 90 0.51 1.82 -8.54
CA LYS A 90 0.01 0.53 -8.03
C LYS A 90 -0.23 0.58 -6.52
N PHE A 91 0.69 1.15 -5.73
CA PHE A 91 0.52 1.32 -4.28
C PHE A 91 -0.76 2.12 -3.95
N VAL A 92 -1.03 3.19 -4.70
CA VAL A 92 -2.25 3.99 -4.55
C VAL A 92 -3.50 3.21 -4.95
N GLN A 93 -3.50 2.58 -6.12
CA GLN A 93 -4.70 1.91 -6.64
C GLN A 93 -5.09 0.63 -5.89
N LEU A 94 -4.09 -0.08 -5.35
CA LEU A 94 -4.27 -1.27 -4.51
C LEU A 94 -4.47 -0.92 -3.02
N GLY A 95 -4.24 0.33 -2.62
CA GLY A 95 -4.42 0.77 -1.24
C GLY A 95 -3.44 0.14 -0.24
N VAL A 96 -2.27 -0.33 -0.70
CA VAL A 96 -1.26 -0.97 0.14
C VAL A 96 -0.12 -0.01 0.46
N GLY A 97 0.56 -0.22 1.60
CA GLY A 97 1.72 0.60 2.01
C GLY A 97 1.41 2.09 2.22
N GLN A 98 0.15 2.45 2.44
CA GLN A 98 -0.22 3.82 2.79
C GLN A 98 0.18 4.10 4.25
N PRO A 99 0.72 5.29 4.56
CA PRO A 99 0.96 5.68 5.94
C PRO A 99 -0.32 5.54 6.76
N ARG A 100 -0.22 4.92 7.93
CA ARG A 100 -1.35 4.83 8.87
C ARG A 100 -1.35 6.05 9.76
N ASP A 101 -2.53 6.62 9.99
CA ASP A 101 -2.72 7.56 11.09
C ASP A 101 -2.68 6.76 12.40
N ASP A 102 -1.64 6.97 13.21
CA ASP A 102 -1.37 6.23 14.46
C ASP A 102 -2.41 6.50 15.58
N ASP A 103 -3.47 7.28 15.32
CA ASP A 103 -4.52 7.63 16.29
C ASP A 103 -5.62 6.56 16.44
N GLY A 104 -5.50 5.41 15.78
CA GLY A 104 -6.52 4.34 15.74
C GLY A 104 -6.21 3.11 16.62
N ASP A 105 -7.27 2.47 17.12
CA ASP A 105 -7.21 1.17 17.78
C ASP A 105 -6.67 0.09 16.82
N ASP A 106 -5.71 -0.73 17.28
CA ASP A 106 -5.10 -1.76 16.44
C ASP A 106 -6.11 -2.88 16.18
N ARG A 107 -6.81 -2.77 15.05
CA ARG A 107 -7.83 -3.72 14.62
C ARG A 107 -7.31 -5.15 14.51
N LEU A 108 -6.01 -5.37 14.32
CA LEU A 108 -5.44 -6.73 14.32
C LEU A 108 -5.53 -7.38 15.70
N LEU A 109 -5.48 -6.62 16.80
CA LEU A 109 -5.64 -7.17 18.15
C LEU A 109 -7.07 -7.66 18.42
N GLN A 110 -8.06 -7.18 17.68
CA GLN A 110 -9.46 -7.61 17.87
C GLN A 110 -9.65 -9.10 17.56
N VAL A 111 -8.77 -9.73 16.77
CA VAL A 111 -8.81 -11.19 16.52
C VAL A 111 -8.52 -12.01 17.79
N LEU A 112 -7.93 -11.40 18.82
CA LEU A 112 -7.65 -12.01 20.12
C LEU A 112 -8.76 -11.75 21.16
N ALA A 113 -9.83 -11.05 20.80
CA ALA A 113 -10.93 -10.75 21.72
C ALA A 113 -11.76 -11.99 22.12
N ASP A 114 -11.65 -13.09 21.36
CA ASP A 114 -12.34 -14.35 21.66
C ASP A 114 -11.60 -15.13 22.76
N HIS A 115 -12.17 -15.12 23.97
CA HIS A 115 -11.59 -15.81 25.13
C HIS A 115 -11.66 -17.34 25.08
N THR A 116 -12.26 -17.92 24.03
CA THR A 116 -12.29 -19.38 23.81
C THR A 116 -11.14 -19.90 22.95
N ILE A 117 -10.28 -18.99 22.43
CA ILE A 117 -9.10 -19.34 21.65
C ILE A 117 -8.21 -20.29 22.44
N ASP A 118 -7.89 -21.43 21.81
CA ASP A 118 -6.96 -22.40 22.39
C ASP A 118 -5.50 -21.91 22.30
N PRO A 119 -4.57 -22.40 23.14
CA PRO A 119 -3.19 -21.91 23.17
C PRO A 119 -2.44 -22.00 21.83
N HIS A 120 -2.69 -23.03 21.00
CA HIS A 120 -2.01 -23.18 19.71
C HIS A 120 -2.53 -22.15 18.71
N THR A 121 -3.85 -21.94 18.66
CA THR A 121 -4.44 -20.89 17.82
C THR A 121 -3.99 -19.50 18.29
N GLY A 122 -3.92 -19.26 19.59
CA GLY A 122 -3.43 -17.99 20.15
C GLY A 122 -1.98 -17.69 19.79
N ALA A 123 -1.09 -18.70 19.86
CA ALA A 123 0.30 -18.55 19.43
C ALA A 123 0.44 -18.22 17.94
N LEU A 124 -0.35 -18.88 17.09
CA LEU A 124 -0.39 -18.62 15.65
C LEU A 124 -0.86 -17.19 15.35
N LEU A 125 -1.96 -16.75 15.97
CA LEU A 125 -2.48 -15.39 15.84
C LEU A 125 -1.48 -14.34 16.33
N GLY A 126 -0.79 -14.59 17.45
CA GLY A 126 0.23 -13.69 17.97
C GLY A 126 1.41 -13.49 16.99
N ARG A 127 1.90 -14.58 16.39
CA ARG A 127 2.94 -14.52 15.35
C ARG A 127 2.45 -13.76 14.13
N PHE A 128 1.26 -14.10 13.64
CA PHE A 128 0.61 -13.44 12.52
C PHE A 128 0.55 -11.92 12.71
N ILE A 129 0.01 -11.45 13.84
CA ILE A 129 -0.11 -10.02 14.14
C ILE A 129 1.26 -9.32 14.14
N ALA A 130 2.29 -9.94 14.73
CA ALA A 130 3.63 -9.37 14.77
C ALA A 130 4.23 -9.23 13.36
N GLU A 131 4.09 -10.28 12.55
CA GLU A 131 4.58 -10.31 11.17
C GLU A 131 3.80 -9.37 10.26
N GLU A 132 2.48 -9.24 10.43
CA GLU A 132 1.64 -8.30 9.67
C GLU A 132 2.03 -6.85 9.91
N ARG A 133 2.25 -6.46 11.16
CA ARG A 133 2.75 -5.12 11.47
C ARG A 133 4.11 -4.85 10.81
N ASP A 134 4.96 -5.87 10.71
CA ASP A 134 6.25 -5.75 10.03
C ASP A 134 6.10 -5.66 8.51
N SER A 135 5.26 -6.50 7.92
CA SER A 135 4.92 -6.46 6.49
C SER A 135 4.35 -5.10 6.09
N VAL A 136 3.49 -4.49 6.91
CA VAL A 136 2.98 -3.14 6.70
C VAL A 136 4.12 -2.11 6.64
N ARG A 137 5.04 -2.11 7.62
CA ARG A 137 6.20 -1.18 7.61
C ARG A 137 7.09 -1.39 6.39
N LEU A 138 7.29 -2.63 5.96
CA LEU A 138 8.03 -2.93 4.73
C LEU A 138 7.35 -2.36 3.49
N LEU A 139 6.02 -2.52 3.38
CA LEU A 139 5.23 -1.98 2.26
C LEU A 139 5.19 -0.45 2.28
N GLU A 140 5.10 0.20 3.44
CA GLU A 140 5.23 1.65 3.58
C GLU A 140 6.59 2.15 3.09
N GLY A 141 7.67 1.45 3.48
CA GLY A 141 9.02 1.75 2.98
C GLY A 141 9.13 1.61 1.47
N ALA A 142 8.54 0.56 0.88
CA ALA A 142 8.50 0.33 -0.55
C ALA A 142 7.68 1.41 -1.29
N ASN A 143 6.53 1.83 -0.74
CA ASN A 143 5.71 2.91 -1.28
C ASN A 143 6.46 4.25 -1.26
N ALA A 144 7.14 4.56 -0.15
CA ALA A 144 7.97 5.75 -0.04
C ALA A 144 9.14 5.72 -1.06
N LEU A 145 9.74 4.55 -1.29
CA LEU A 145 10.75 4.39 -2.33
C LEU A 145 10.17 4.60 -3.74
N ALA A 146 9.04 3.95 -4.04
CA ALA A 146 8.35 4.10 -5.32
C ALA A 146 8.02 5.57 -5.62
N SER A 147 7.54 6.31 -4.61
CA SER A 147 7.20 7.72 -4.74
C SER A 147 8.42 8.62 -5.02
N ARG A 148 9.62 8.24 -4.57
CA ARG A 148 10.86 8.99 -4.83
C ARG A 148 11.44 8.75 -6.21
N ILE A 149 11.23 7.56 -6.78
CA ILE A 149 11.82 7.14 -8.06
C ILE A 149 10.88 7.39 -9.25
N THR A 150 9.56 7.48 -9.02
CA THR A 150 8.62 7.90 -10.05
C THR A 150 8.88 9.38 -10.35
N PRO A 151 9.25 9.74 -11.59
CA PRO A 151 9.35 11.14 -11.98
C PRO A 151 8.01 11.81 -11.68
N ALA A 152 8.03 12.99 -11.08
CA ALA A 152 6.81 13.78 -10.94
C ALA A 152 6.08 13.78 -12.29
N PRO A 153 4.76 13.56 -12.34
CA PRO A 153 4.03 13.60 -13.59
C PRO A 153 4.45 14.87 -14.31
N HIS A 154 4.86 14.75 -15.57
CA HIS A 154 5.11 15.90 -16.40
C HIS A 154 3.78 16.62 -16.49
N VAL A 155 3.55 17.57 -15.59
CA VAL A 155 2.50 18.56 -15.73
C VAL A 155 2.83 19.17 -17.08
N PRO A 156 1.98 19.02 -18.12
CA PRO A 156 2.14 19.82 -19.31
C PRO A 156 2.17 21.24 -18.78
N GLN A 157 3.26 21.98 -19.00
CA GLN A 157 3.24 23.42 -18.78
C GLN A 157 2.16 23.96 -19.71
N SER A 158 0.92 23.98 -19.21
CA SER A 158 -0.18 24.72 -19.79
C SER A 158 0.27 26.17 -19.79
N ASP A 159 0.66 26.62 -20.98
CA ASP A 159 0.69 28.02 -21.45
C ASP A 159 1.00 29.10 -20.42
N ARG A 160 2.21 29.05 -19.87
CA ARG A 160 2.97 30.27 -19.56
C ARG A 160 4.44 30.07 -19.89
N GLN A 161 4.74 29.88 -21.18
CA GLN A 161 6.00 30.41 -21.69
C GLN A 161 5.84 31.93 -21.70
N GLU A 162 6.18 32.60 -20.60
CA GLU A 162 6.58 34.00 -20.71
C GLU A 162 7.78 34.00 -21.65
N THR A 163 7.56 34.50 -22.86
CA THR A 163 8.63 34.57 -23.84
C THR A 163 9.68 35.55 -23.31
N LEU A 164 10.93 35.42 -23.78
CA LEU A 164 11.96 36.43 -23.53
C LEU A 164 11.49 37.85 -23.92
N ALA A 165 10.57 37.95 -24.87
CA ALA A 165 9.94 39.21 -25.24
C ALA A 165 8.99 39.74 -24.15
N ASP A 166 8.24 38.87 -23.47
CA ASP A 166 7.33 39.26 -22.38
C ASP A 166 8.10 39.68 -21.14
N ILE A 167 9.17 38.96 -20.80
CA ILE A 167 10.07 39.34 -19.69
C ILE A 167 10.72 40.70 -19.99
N ARG A 168 11.19 40.94 -21.22
CA ARG A 168 11.74 42.25 -21.62
C ARG A 168 10.70 43.37 -21.52
N ARG A 169 9.45 43.10 -21.92
CA ARG A 169 8.35 44.07 -21.84
C ARG A 169 8.03 44.44 -20.40
N GLN A 170 7.96 43.43 -19.52
CA GLN A 170 7.72 43.64 -18.09
C GLN A 170 8.88 44.40 -17.42
N LEU A 171 10.13 44.11 -17.78
CA LEU A 171 11.30 44.80 -17.25
C LEU A 171 11.33 46.28 -17.67
N ALA A 172 10.99 46.57 -18.93
CA ALA A 172 10.90 47.94 -19.44
C ALA A 172 9.79 48.74 -18.74
N ALA A 173 8.61 48.13 -18.58
CA ALA A 173 7.49 48.76 -17.88
C ALA A 173 7.81 49.07 -16.41
N ARG A 174 8.46 48.13 -15.70
CA ARG A 174 8.89 48.35 -14.31
C ARG A 174 9.99 49.41 -14.21
N SER A 175 10.93 49.45 -15.15
CA SER A 175 11.98 50.47 -15.16
C SER A 175 11.41 51.87 -15.37
N SER A 176 10.42 52.04 -16.26
CA SER A 176 9.71 53.32 -16.45
C SER A 176 8.98 53.76 -15.19
N ALA A 177 8.24 52.85 -14.55
CA ALA A 177 7.51 53.15 -13.31
C ALA A 177 8.45 53.56 -12.16
N VAL A 178 9.64 52.96 -12.07
CA VAL A 178 10.66 53.35 -11.08
C VAL A 178 11.22 54.74 -11.38
N SER A 179 11.47 55.07 -12.66
CA SER A 179 11.90 56.42 -13.06
C SER A 179 10.84 57.49 -12.73
N GLU A 180 9.57 57.22 -13.01
CA GLU A 180 8.46 58.12 -12.69
C GLU A 180 8.32 58.37 -11.18
N LEU A 181 8.50 57.33 -10.35
CA LEU A 181 8.50 57.48 -8.89
C LEU A 181 9.67 58.33 -8.37
N HIS A 182 10.84 58.26 -9.02
CA HIS A 182 11.98 59.11 -8.69
C HIS A 182 11.78 60.58 -9.07
N GLU A 183 11.03 60.87 -10.15
CA GLU A 183 10.70 62.25 -10.53
C GLU A 183 9.62 62.88 -9.64
N VAL A 184 8.69 62.08 -9.10
CA VAL A 184 7.65 62.55 -8.19
C VAL A 184 8.15 62.71 -6.75
N GLY A 185 9.14 61.91 -6.32
CA GLY A 185 9.75 62.01 -4.98
C GLY A 185 10.86 63.07 -4.83
N GLY A 186 11.20 63.79 -5.90
CA GLY A 186 12.29 64.77 -5.94
C GLY A 186 11.86 66.25 -5.91
N LYS A 187 10.60 66.55 -5.55
CA LYS A 187 10.11 67.92 -5.31
C LYS A 187 9.77 68.14 -3.85
#